data_AF-A0A7C4GNH7-F1
#
_entry.id   AF-A0A7C4GNH7-F1
#
_cell.length_a   1.000
_cell.length_b   1.000
_cell.length_c   1.000
_cell.angle_alpha   90.00
_cell.angle_beta   90.00
_cell.angle_gamma   90.00
#
_symmetry.space_group_name_H-M   'P 1'
#
loop_
_entity.id
_entity.type
_entity.pdbx_description
1 polymer ?
#
loop_
_entity_poly.entity_id
_entity_poly.type
_entity_poly.pdbx_seq_one_letter_code
_entity_poly.pdbx_strand_id
1 'polypeptide(L)' 'MSRVSIVRGGDIRARTEEAIRRVGGIGSVVKRGDKVFVKPNLVDGAPFITGEVTQLETIEVLIKESFDAGASEVI' A
#
# COMPACT_ATOMS: atom_id res chain seq x y z
N MET A 1 -18.92 -4.11 -9.43
CA MET A 1 -18.36 -2.81 -9.87
C MET A 1 -17.15 -2.53 -8.99
N SER A 2 -15.99 -2.17 -9.56
CA SER A 2 -14.77 -1.95 -8.77
C SER A 2 -14.74 -0.54 -8.17
N ARG A 3 -14.30 -0.40 -6.91
CA ARG A 3 -14.07 0.90 -6.26
C ARG A 3 -12.60 1.28 -6.41
N VAL A 4 -12.33 2.47 -6.94
CA VAL A 4 -10.98 3.00 -7.18
C VAL A 4 -10.84 4.36 -6.49
N SER A 5 -9.67 4.63 -5.91
CA SER A 5 -9.30 5.93 -5.35
C SER A 5 -8.04 6.46 -6.03
N ILE A 6 -8.02 7.75 -6.33
CA ILE A 6 -6.86 8.45 -6.89
C ILE A 6 -6.61 9.68 -6.01
N VAL A 7 -5.38 9.78 -5.49
CA VAL A 7 -4.93 10.90 -4.65
C VAL A 7 -3.66 11.48 -5.25
N ARG A 8 -3.61 12.81 -5.35
CA ARG A 8 -2.45 13.54 -5.89
C ARG A 8 -1.78 14.31 -4.76
N GLY A 9 -0.46 14.45 -4.84
CA GLY A 9 0.34 15.15 -3.84
C GLY A 9 1.81 14.74 -3.95
N GLY A 10 2.70 15.61 -3.45
CA GLY A 10 4.15 15.37 -3.40
C GLY A 10 4.57 14.43 -2.27
N ASP A 11 3.79 14.36 -1.19
CA ASP A 11 4.00 13.41 -0.09
C ASP A 11 3.43 12.04 -0.45
N ILE A 12 4.31 11.06 -0.63
CA ILE A 12 3.97 9.70 -1.05
C ILE A 12 3.26 8.93 0.07
N ARG A 13 3.62 9.15 1.34
CA ARG A 13 2.98 8.47 2.48
C ARG A 13 1.56 8.97 2.64
N ALA A 14 1.40 10.29 2.74
CA ALA A 14 0.10 10.91 2.95
C ALA A 14 -0.90 10.56 1.83
N ARG A 15 -0.46 10.53 0.56
CA ARG A 15 -1.35 10.15 -0.55
C ARG A 15 -1.70 8.67 -0.54
N THR A 16 -0.79 7.79 -0.09
CA THR A 16 -1.03 6.34 0.00
C THR A 16 -2.03 6.03 1.11
N GLU A 17 -1.84 6.61 2.30
CA GLU A 17 -2.75 6.50 3.43
C GLU A 17 -4.16 7.00 3.05
N GLU A 18 -4.25 8.16 2.41
CA GLU A 18 -5.54 8.71 1.96
C GLU A 18 -6.19 7.84 0.88
N ALA A 19 -5.41 7.28 -0.04
CA ALA A 19 -5.94 6.39 -1.07
C ALA A 19 -6.55 5.12 -0.47
N ILE A 20 -5.84 4.49 0.48
CA ILE A 20 -6.30 3.32 1.23
C ILE A 20 -7.57 3.65 2.03
N ARG A 21 -7.58 4.79 2.74
CA ARG A 21 -8.74 5.24 3.53
C ARG A 21 -10.00 5.39 2.67
N ARG A 22 -9.89 6.02 1.49
CA ARG A 22 -11.03 6.23 0.56
C ARG A 22 -11.61 4.94 0.00
N VAL A 23 -10.81 3.86 -0.08
CA VAL A 23 -11.30 2.53 -0.50
C VAL A 23 -11.71 1.65 0.69
N GLY A 24 -11.86 2.22 1.88
CA GLY A 24 -12.42 1.53 3.05
C GLY A 24 -11.39 1.12 4.11
N GLY A 25 -10.12 1.53 3.96
CA GLY A 25 -9.04 1.15 4.87
C GLY A 25 -8.54 -0.28 4.64
N ILE A 26 -7.30 -0.56 5.04
CA ILE A 26 -6.71 -1.89 4.84
C ILE A 26 -7.43 -2.97 5.65
N GLY A 27 -7.97 -2.61 6.82
CA GLY A 27 -8.74 -3.51 7.69
C GLY A 27 -10.05 -4.01 7.07
N SER A 28 -10.48 -3.43 5.94
CA SER A 28 -11.56 -4.01 5.14
C SER A 28 -11.17 -5.36 4.52
N VAL A 29 -9.88 -5.57 4.23
CA VAL A 29 -9.31 -6.78 3.62
C VAL A 29 -8.53 -7.61 4.64
N VAL A 30 -7.55 -7.01 5.32
CA VAL A 30 -6.69 -7.68 6.30
C VAL A 30 -7.43 -7.87 7.61
N LYS A 31 -7.34 -9.07 8.19
CA LYS A 31 -7.95 -9.45 9.46
C LYS A 31 -6.89 -9.86 10.47
N ARG A 32 -7.28 -9.83 11.75
CA ARG A 32 -6.40 -10.23 12.86
C ARG A 32 -5.92 -11.66 12.66
N GLY A 33 -4.61 -11.86 12.69
CA GLY A 33 -3.96 -13.17 12.53
C GLY A 33 -3.54 -13.49 11.10
N ASP A 34 -3.96 -12.72 10.09
CA ASP A 34 -3.57 -12.95 8.69
C ASP A 34 -2.05 -12.85 8.52
N LYS A 35 -1.53 -13.66 7.60
CA LYS A 35 -0.19 -13.49 7.03
C LYS A 35 -0.32 -12.76 5.71
N VAL A 36 0.30 -11.60 5.59
CA VAL A 36 0.16 -10.71 4.43
C VAL A 36 1.45 -10.74 3.61
N PHE A 37 1.36 -10.97 2.31
CA PHE A 37 2.49 -10.84 1.40
C PHE A 37 2.35 -9.55 0.59
N VAL A 38 3.33 -8.65 0.67
CA VAL A 38 3.36 -7.40 -0.10
C VAL A 38 4.19 -7.63 -1.36
N LYS A 39 3.52 -7.70 -2.52
CA LYS A 39 4.18 -7.86 -3.82
C LYS A 39 4.38 -6.49 -4.50
N PRO A 40 5.53 -5.81 -4.34
CA PRO A 40 5.80 -4.59 -5.08
C PRO A 40 5.92 -4.86 -6.59
N ASN A 41 5.81 -3.79 -7.38
CA ASN A 41 6.23 -3.82 -8.77
C ASN A 41 7.68 -3.32 -8.85
N LEU A 42 8.54 -4.10 -9.51
CA LEU A 42 9.94 -3.75 -9.76
C LEU A 42 10.30 -4.24 -11.15
N VAL A 43 10.45 -3.32 -12.10
CA VAL A 43 10.95 -3.61 -13.44
C VAL A 43 12.39 -3.11 -13.51
N ASP A 44 13.32 -4.03 -13.27
CA ASP A 44 14.77 -3.77 -13.26
C ASP A 44 15.13 -2.51 -12.41
N GLY A 45 16.19 -1.78 -12.78
CA GLY A 45 16.59 -0.50 -12.18
C GLY A 45 15.88 0.74 -12.76
N ALA A 46 14.65 0.60 -13.26
CA ALA A 46 13.94 1.73 -13.86
C ALA A 46 13.71 2.89 -12.85
N PRO A 47 13.77 4.16 -13.29
CA PRO A 47 13.51 5.29 -12.40
C PRO A 47 12.08 5.28 -11.85
N PHE A 48 11.93 5.69 -10.59
CA PHE A 48 10.64 5.78 -9.89
C PHE A 48 9.54 6.59 -10.59
N ILE A 49 9.90 7.52 -11.47
CA ILE A 49 8.95 8.40 -12.17
C ILE A 49 8.20 7.71 -13.31
N THR A 50 8.67 6.54 -13.78
CA THR A 50 8.04 5.82 -14.90
C THR A 50 6.76 5.09 -14.49
N GLY A 51 6.57 4.84 -13.19
CA GLY A 51 5.50 3.99 -12.66
C GLY A 51 5.81 2.49 -12.73
N GLU A 52 6.98 2.11 -13.25
CA GLU A 52 7.41 0.72 -13.36
C GLU A 52 8.04 0.19 -12.06
N VAL A 53 8.40 1.08 -11.13
CA VAL A 53 8.90 0.70 -9.80
C VAL A 53 8.00 1.35 -8.75
N THR A 54 7.48 0.53 -7.83
CA THR A 54 6.70 1.03 -6.70
C THR A 54 7.60 1.85 -5.77
N GLN A 55 7.14 3.04 -5.38
CA GLN A 55 7.81 3.89 -4.41
C GLN A 55 7.94 3.18 -3.06
N LEU A 56 9.10 3.26 -2.41
CA LEU A 56 9.36 2.55 -1.15
C LEU A 56 8.40 2.98 -0.03
N GLU A 57 8.06 4.27 0.03
CA GLU A 57 7.15 4.82 1.02
C GLU A 57 5.74 4.23 0.92
N THR A 58 5.30 3.88 -0.30
CA THR A 58 4.03 3.17 -0.51
C THR A 58 4.07 1.78 0.12
N ILE A 59 5.18 1.06 -0.04
CA ILE A 59 5.39 -0.28 0.52
C ILE A 59 5.38 -0.21 2.05
N GLU A 60 6.11 0.75 2.62
CA GLU A 60 6.18 0.95 4.07
C GLU A 60 4.81 1.25 4.70
N VAL A 61 3.99 2.09 4.04
CA VAL A 61 2.62 2.36 4.50
C VAL A 61 1.79 1.07 4.48
N LEU A 62 1.86 0.27 3.41
CA LEU A 62 1.11 -0.99 3.34
C LEU A 62 1.53 -1.98 4.43
N ILE A 63 2.83 -2.09 4.72
CA ILE A 63 3.34 -2.96 5.79
C ILE A 63 2.82 -2.49 7.14
N LYS A 64 2.97 -1.19 7.45
CA LYS A 64 2.52 -0.62 8.74
C LYS A 64 1.02 -0.82 8.93
N GLU A 65 0.22 -0.41 7.95
CA GLU A 65 -1.24 -0.50 8.00
C GLU A 65 -1.70 -1.97 8.15
N SER A 66 -1.01 -2.93 7.52
CA SER A 66 -1.32 -4.36 7.67
C SER A 66 -1.11 -4.86 9.10
N PHE A 67 -0.01 -4.46 9.75
CA PHE A 67 0.22 -4.77 11.16
C PHE A 67 -0.80 -4.06 12.06
N ASP A 68 -1.13 -2.79 11.79
CA ASP A 68 -2.15 -2.04 12.54
C ASP A 68 -3.54 -2.69 12.44
N ALA A 69 -3.85 -3.34 11.31
CA ALA A 69 -5.06 -4.14 11.13
C ALA A 69 -5.01 -5.51 11.84
N GLY A 70 -3.87 -5.89 12.41
CA GLY A 70 -3.69 -7.08 13.22
C GLY A 70 -3.08 -8.27 12.48
N ALA A 71 -2.43 -8.07 11.32
CA ALA A 71 -1.66 -9.14 10.69
C ALA A 71 -0.66 -9.76 11.68
N SER A 72 -0.53 -11.08 11.65
CA SER A 72 0.46 -11.79 12.49
C SER A 72 1.86 -11.75 11.88
N GLU A 73 1.94 -11.59 10.56
CA GLU A 73 3.18 -11.56 9.79
C GLU A 73 2.96 -10.76 8.51
N VAL A 74 3.96 -9.98 8.10
CA VAL A 74 4.00 -9.31 6.79
C VAL A 74 5.33 -9.67 6.11
N ILE A 75 5.25 -10.21 4.90
CA ILE A 75 6.36 -10.73 4.09
C ILE A 75 6.49 -9.92 2.80
#